data_AF-A0A1T4NF08-F1
#
_entry.id   AF-A0A1T4NF08-F1
#
_cell.length_a   1.000
_cell.length_b   1.000
_cell.length_c   1.000
_cell.angle_alpha   90.00
_cell.angle_beta   90.00
_cell.angle_gamma   90.00
#
_symmetry.space_group_name_H-M   'P 1'
#
loop_
_entity.id
_entity.type
_entity.pdbx_description
1 polymer ?
#
loop_
_entity_poly.entity_id
_entity_poly.type
_entity_poly.pdbx_seq_one_letter_code
_entity_poly.pdbx_strand_id
1 'polypeptide(L)'
;MDEVSILVPNRLRRLRKQFGYTKRDVAEFLGLKNSSDIAKWEEGVKLPRGGNLLKLCALYRTSSNELYYDLINEYKKQITLKEYKRFDT
;
A
#
# COMPACT_ATOMS: atom_id res chain seq x y z
N MET A 1 20.33 -10.22 16.64
CA MET A 1 20.06 -10.81 15.31
C MET A 1 18.69 -10.28 14.94
N ASP A 2 18.70 -9.15 14.24
CA ASP A 2 17.52 -8.32 14.09
C ASP A 2 16.47 -9.08 13.28
N GLU A 3 15.27 -9.19 13.86
CA GLU A 3 14.09 -9.74 13.21
C GLU A 3 13.88 -8.95 11.91
N VAL A 4 14.01 -9.62 10.76
CA VAL A 4 13.80 -9.01 9.45
C VAL A 4 12.35 -8.51 9.42
N SER A 5 12.14 -7.22 9.66
CA SER A 5 10.80 -6.65 9.60
C SER A 5 10.34 -6.76 8.15
N ILE A 6 9.36 -7.62 7.90
CA ILE A 6 8.74 -7.75 6.58
C ILE A 6 7.92 -6.48 6.35
N LEU A 7 8.53 -5.48 5.73
CA LEU A 7 7.86 -4.24 5.35
C LEU A 7 6.93 -4.51 4.16
N VAL A 8 5.78 -3.85 4.16
CA VAL A 8 4.82 -3.93 3.06
C VAL A 8 5.34 -3.14 1.85
N PRO A 9 5.65 -3.79 0.71
CA PRO A 9 6.10 -3.09 -0.48
C PRO A 9 4.96 -2.23 -1.04
N ASN A 10 5.26 -0.96 -1.33
CA ASN A 10 4.28 0.01 -1.79
C ASN A 10 4.92 1.14 -2.60
N ARG A 11 4.12 1.87 -3.36
CA ARG A 11 4.57 3.00 -4.20
C ARG A 11 4.17 4.38 -3.65
N LEU A 12 3.66 4.45 -2.42
CA LEU A 12 3.03 5.67 -1.87
C LEU A 12 3.98 6.86 -1.83
N ARG A 13 5.20 6.68 -1.31
CA ARG A 13 6.20 7.76 -1.20
C ARG A 13 6.58 8.33 -2.56
N ARG A 14 6.71 7.44 -3.56
CA ARG A 14 7.03 7.82 -4.94
C ARG A 14 5.90 8.65 -5.53
N LEU A 15 4.66 8.17 -5.44
CA LEU A 15 3.49 8.89 -5.96
C LEU A 15 3.29 10.23 -5.26
N ARG A 16 3.41 10.27 -3.92
CA ARG A 16 3.33 11.51 -3.16
C ARG A 16 4.30 12.57 -3.70
N LYS A 17 5.57 12.18 -3.92
CA LYS A 17 6.60 13.07 -4.47
C LYS A 17 6.32 13.49 -5.91
N GLN A 18 5.79 12.59 -6.75
CA GLN A 18 5.41 12.91 -8.13
C GLN A 18 4.31 13.96 -8.21
N PHE A 19 3.38 13.95 -7.25
CA PHE A 19 2.33 14.96 -7.13
C PHE A 19 2.79 16.24 -6.39
N GLY A 20 4.04 16.30 -5.90
CA GLY A 20 4.56 17.46 -5.18
C GLY A 20 4.04 17.62 -3.74
N TYR A 21 3.42 16.59 -3.17
CA TYR A 21 2.82 16.67 -1.84
C TYR A 21 3.81 16.36 -0.70
N THR A 22 3.65 17.05 0.42
CA THR A 22 4.24 16.66 1.70
C THR A 22 3.39 15.59 2.38
N LYS A 23 3.94 14.88 3.37
CA LYS A 23 3.14 13.91 4.16
C LYS A 23 1.98 14.60 4.91
N ARG A 24 2.15 15.89 5.25
CA ARG A 24 1.13 16.71 5.91
C ARG A 24 -0.02 17.02 4.96
N ASP A 25 0.28 17.38 3.72
CA ASP A 25 -0.74 17.66 2.70
C ASP A 25 -1.61 16.43 2.45
N VAL A 26 -0.98 15.24 2.31
CA VAL A 26 -1.73 13.98 2.16
C VAL A 26 -2.61 13.71 3.37
N ALA A 27 -2.11 13.95 4.58
CA ALA A 27 -2.89 13.76 5.80
C ALA A 27 -4.13 14.69 5.81
N GLU A 28 -3.95 15.95 5.45
CA GLU A 28 -5.01 16.96 5.34
C GLU A 28 -6.05 16.56 4.30
N PHE A 29 -5.63 16.17 3.09
CA PHE A 29 -6.54 15.72 2.03
C PHE A 29 -7.33 14.46 2.40
N LEU A 30 -6.76 13.60 3.24
CA LEU A 30 -7.43 12.41 3.74
C LEU A 30 -8.30 12.66 4.98
N GLY A 31 -8.27 13.86 5.57
CA GLY A 31 -8.97 14.21 6.79
C GLY A 31 -8.38 13.56 8.05
N LEU A 32 -7.06 13.37 8.08
CA LEU A 32 -6.31 12.78 9.20
C LEU A 32 -5.76 13.88 10.12
N LYS A 33 -5.64 13.57 11.41
CA LYS A 33 -5.15 14.52 12.42
C LYS A 33 -3.68 14.88 12.26
N ASN A 34 -2.86 13.96 11.73
CA ASN A 34 -1.42 14.15 11.56
C ASN A 34 -0.85 13.23 10.46
N SER A 35 0.40 13.49 10.08
CA SER A 35 1.10 12.77 9.01
C SER A 35 1.74 11.44 9.44
N SER A 36 1.57 11.02 10.70
CA SER A 36 2.24 9.81 11.22
C SER A 36 1.73 8.54 10.55
N ASP A 37 0.44 8.47 10.21
CA ASP A 37 -0.11 7.36 9.45
C ASP A 37 0.47 7.31 8.03
N ILE A 38 0.65 8.46 7.37
CA ILE A 38 1.27 8.53 6.04
C ILE A 38 2.70 7.99 6.08
N ALA A 39 3.47 8.35 7.11
CA ALA A 39 4.83 7.83 7.28
C ALA A 39 4.85 6.31 7.42
N LYS A 40 4.02 5.76 8.32
CA LYS A 40 3.91 4.31 8.54
C LYS A 40 3.47 3.55 7.29
N TRP A 41 2.59 4.14 6.48
CA TRP A 41 2.16 3.51 5.22
C TRP A 41 3.27 3.56 4.16
N GLU A 42 3.97 4.67 4.03
CA GLU A 42 5.10 4.82 3.09
C GLU A 42 6.26 3.89 3.44
N GLU A 43 6.55 3.73 4.72
CA GLU A 43 7.60 2.86 5.24
C GLU A 43 7.19 1.38 5.22
N GLY A 44 5.94 1.06 4.88
CA GLY A 44 5.45 -0.31 4.83
C GLY A 44 5.23 -0.94 6.21
N VAL A 45 5.30 -0.15 7.29
CA VAL A 45 5.06 -0.61 8.67
C VAL A 45 3.58 -1.00 8.87
N LYS A 46 2.67 -0.37 8.13
CA LYS A 46 1.22 -0.63 8.24
C LYS A 46 0.52 -0.42 6.90
N LEU A 47 -0.52 -1.21 6.64
CA LEU A 47 -1.44 -0.94 5.52
C LEU A 47 -2.52 0.09 5.90
N PRO A 48 -2.90 0.99 4.98
CA PRO A 48 -4.10 1.79 5.13
C PRO A 48 -5.33 0.87 5.11
N ARG A 49 -6.29 1.11 6.01
CA ARG A 49 -7.58 0.41 6.00
C ARG A 49 -8.44 0.88 4.82
N GLY A 50 -9.46 0.09 4.46
CA GLY A 50 -10.29 0.28 3.27
C GLY A 50 -10.62 1.73 2.91
N GLY A 51 -11.21 2.50 3.83
CA GLY A 51 -11.56 3.91 3.57
C GLY A 51 -10.36 4.78 3.20
N ASN A 52 -9.22 4.63 3.88
CA ASN A 52 -8.01 5.39 3.56
C ASN A 52 -7.33 4.89 2.28
N LEU A 53 -7.40 3.59 2.00
CA LEU A 53 -6.93 3.04 0.73
C LEU A 53 -7.69 3.66 -0.45
N LEU A 54 -9.02 3.72 -0.37
CA LEU A 54 -9.86 4.33 -1.41
C LEU A 54 -9.54 5.83 -1.59
N LYS A 55 -9.33 6.57 -0.48
CA LYS A 55 -8.90 7.97 -0.55
C LYS A 55 -7.54 8.15 -1.22
N LEU A 56 -6.57 7.28 -0.95
CA LEU A 56 -5.25 7.32 -1.61
C LEU A 56 -5.38 7.03 -3.11
N CYS A 57 -6.20 6.04 -3.49
CA CYS A 57 -6.51 5.76 -4.90
C CYS A 57 -7.09 7.00 -5.61
N ALA A 58 -8.06 7.66 -4.97
CA ALA A 58 -8.66 8.88 -5.50
C ALA A 58 -7.65 10.04 -5.59
N LEU A 59 -6.86 10.28 -4.53
CA LEU A 59 -5.87 11.35 -4.47
C LEU A 59 -4.80 11.21 -5.56
N TYR A 60 -4.27 10.01 -5.75
CA TYR A 60 -3.21 9.73 -6.73
C TYR A 60 -3.74 9.31 -8.10
N ARG A 61 -5.06 9.37 -8.32
CA ARG A 61 -5.72 9.04 -9.60
C ARG A 61 -5.28 7.67 -10.13
N THR A 62 -5.28 6.68 -9.25
CA THR A 62 -4.75 5.35 -9.54
C THR A 62 -5.52 4.26 -8.79
N SER A 63 -5.19 2.99 -9.05
CA SER A 63 -5.85 1.84 -8.40
C SER A 63 -5.00 1.28 -7.25
N SER A 64 -5.62 0.48 -6.38
CA SER A 64 -4.89 -0.24 -5.33
C SER A 64 -3.82 -1.19 -5.91
N ASN A 65 -4.06 -1.74 -7.12
CA ASN A 65 -3.09 -2.53 -7.87
C ASN A 65 -1.82 -1.75 -8.18
N GLU A 66 -1.94 -0.47 -8.53
CA GLU A 66 -0.77 0.37 -8.78
C GLU A 66 -0.07 0.81 -7.49
N LEU A 67 -0.82 1.04 -6.41
CA LEU A 67 -0.25 1.41 -5.12
C LEU A 67 0.58 0.27 -4.51
N TYR A 68 0.15 -0.98 -4.71
CA TYR A 68 0.68 -2.19 -4.04
C TYR A 68 0.99 -3.33 -5.02
N TYR A 69 1.53 -2.99 -6.20
CA TYR A 69 1.78 -3.94 -7.30
C TYR A 69 2.55 -5.20 -6.88
N ASP A 70 3.66 -5.04 -6.16
CA ASP A 70 4.50 -6.17 -5.75
C ASP A 70 3.79 -7.09 -4.77
N LEU A 71 3.08 -6.52 -3.79
CA LEU A 71 2.28 -7.26 -2.82
C LEU A 71 1.15 -8.06 -3.51
N ILE A 72 0.45 -7.43 -4.45
CA ILE A 72 -0.65 -8.07 -5.16
C ILE A 72 -0.14 -9.19 -6.06
N ASN A 73 1.00 -9.01 -6.72
CA ASN A 73 1.59 -10.09 -7.53
C ASN A 73 2.05 -11.26 -6.66
N GLU A 74 2.56 -10.99 -5.46
CA GLU A 74 2.90 -12.04 -4.51
C GLU A 74 1.65 -12.82 -4.08
N TYR A 75 0.56 -12.13 -3.74
CA TYR A 75 -0.72 -12.80 -3.43
C TYR A 75 -1.29 -13.58 -4.62
N LYS A 76 -1.20 -13.05 -5.84
CA LYS A 76 -1.62 -13.77 -7.05
C LYS A 76 -0.86 -15.08 -7.20
N LYS A 77 0.46 -15.08 -7.08
CA LYS A 77 1.28 -16.31 -7.13
C LYS A 77 0.80 -17.34 -6.10
N GLN A 78 0.59 -16.90 -4.86
CA GLN A 78 0.15 -17.78 -3.77
C GLN A 78 -1.24 -18.36 -4.02
N ILE A 79 -2.18 -17.55 -4.51
CA ILE A 79 -3.55 -17.98 -4.84
C ILE A 79 -3.50 -18.97 -6.00
N THR A 80 -2.80 -18.64 -7.10
CA THR A 80 -2.67 -19.51 -8.27
C THR A 80 -2.08 -20.87 -7.90
N LEU A 81 -1.04 -20.92 -7.06
CA LEU A 81 -0.46 -22.18 -6.58
C LEU A 81 -1.46 -23.03 -5.77
N LYS A 82 -2.34 -22.40 -5.00
CA LYS A 82 -3.39 -23.10 -4.24
C LYS A 82 -4.51 -23.61 -5.15
N GLU A 83 -4.87 -22.84 -6.17
CA GLU A 83 -5.84 -23.25 -7.18
C GLU A 83 -5.36 -24.50 -7.92
N TYR A 84 -4.13 -24.51 -8.43
CA TYR A 84 -3.56 -25.69 -9.10
C TYR A 84 -3.59 -26.95 -8.22
N LYS A 85 -3.16 -26.85 -6.95
CA LYS A 85 -3.18 -27.99 -6.01
C LYS A 85 -4.58 -28.56 -5.76
N ARG A 86 -5.64 -27.76 -5.91
CA ARG A 86 -7.02 -28.21 -5.73
C ARG A 86 -7.52 -29.07 -6.90
N PHE A 87 -6.97 -28.89 -8.09
CA PHE A 87 -7.37 -29.65 -9.28
C PHE A 87 -6.55 -30.93 -9.51
N ASP A 88 -5.40 -31.07 -8.83
CA ASP A 88 -4.57 -32.29 -8.83
C ASP A 88 -4.97 -33.32 -7.74
N THR A 89 -6.07 -33.10 -7.00
CA THR A 89 -6.64 -34.04 -6.01
C THR A 89 -8.00 -34.54 -6.49
#